data_AF-A0A953IH71-F1
#
_entry.id   AF-A0A953IH71-F1
#
_cell.length_a   1.000
_cell.length_b   1.000
_cell.length_c   1.000
_cell.angle_alpha   90.00
_cell.angle_beta   90.00
_cell.angle_gamma   90.00
#
_symmetry.space_group_name_H-M   'P 1'
#
loop_
_entity.id
_entity.type
_entity.pdbx_description
1 polymer ?
#
loop_
_entity_poly.entity_id
_entity_poly.type
_entity_poly.pdbx_seq_one_letter_code
_entity_poly.pdbx_strand_id
1 'polypeptide(L)'
;VTFANPFTPVYFAEVAAGRRRHSATTLAALASGAPFRDADDLCAGRAVPWDVTGAFFKAFEENVVERSAQEAGGNLARLAGAHRLTLWETFMTDLAGHGRRGWTPEEALTRLDGLVAGILAELPDGVTLLLTSDHGNLEERQHTSHTRNPVPLVALGPAAGSFADLTRIDQVTPRILALLG
;
A
#
# COMPACT_ATOMS: atom_id res chain seq x y z
N VAL A 1 -2.12 0.06 15.62
CA VAL A 1 -1.97 -0.59 14.30
C VAL A 1 -3.05 -0.02 13.41
N THR A 2 -2.76 0.30 12.16
CA THR A 2 -3.75 0.74 11.18
C THR A 2 -3.47 0.15 9.81
N PHE A 3 -4.54 -0.07 9.05
CA PHE A 3 -4.46 -0.26 7.61
C PHE A 3 -4.77 1.08 6.93
N ALA A 4 -3.88 1.56 6.06
CA ALA A 4 -3.95 2.92 5.51
C ALA A 4 -4.89 3.02 4.30
N ASN A 5 -5.20 1.89 3.65
CA ASN A 5 -6.09 1.86 2.51
C ASN A 5 -7.54 2.19 2.93
N PRO A 6 -8.18 3.19 2.30
CA PRO A 6 -9.60 3.44 2.45
C PRO A 6 -10.43 2.43 1.65
N PHE A 7 -11.68 2.25 2.07
CA PHE A 7 -12.68 1.39 1.46
C PHE A 7 -13.98 2.16 1.22
N THR A 8 -14.72 1.77 0.20
CA THR A 8 -16.05 2.31 -0.10
C THR A 8 -17.14 1.36 0.38
N PRO A 9 -18.35 1.84 0.67
CA PRO A 9 -19.50 0.97 0.91
C PRO A 9 -19.75 -0.02 -0.24
N VAL A 10 -19.47 0.42 -1.49
CA VAL A 10 -19.57 -0.41 -2.70
C VAL A 10 -18.66 -1.64 -2.61
N TYR A 11 -17.42 -1.48 -2.11
CA TYR A 11 -16.50 -2.60 -1.91
C TYR A 11 -17.13 -3.69 -1.02
N PHE A 12 -17.66 -3.30 0.14
CA PHE A 12 -18.23 -4.26 1.09
C PHE A 12 -19.52 -4.89 0.57
N ALA A 13 -20.34 -4.13 -0.17
CA ALA A 13 -21.53 -4.67 -0.84
C ALA A 13 -21.17 -5.72 -1.91
N GLU A 14 -20.10 -5.51 -2.68
CA GLU A 14 -19.61 -6.51 -3.65
C GLU A 14 -19.08 -7.77 -2.99
N VAL A 15 -18.39 -7.65 -1.85
CA VAL A 15 -17.93 -8.81 -1.08
C VAL A 15 -19.12 -9.58 -0.51
N ALA A 16 -20.08 -8.90 0.12
CA ALA A 16 -21.28 -9.52 0.66
C ALA A 16 -22.10 -10.25 -0.42
N ALA A 17 -22.11 -9.74 -1.64
CA ALA A 17 -22.75 -10.36 -2.79
C ALA A 17 -21.91 -11.46 -3.47
N GLY A 18 -20.72 -11.81 -2.94
CA GLY A 18 -19.84 -12.83 -3.51
C GLY A 18 -19.16 -12.43 -4.83
N ARG A 19 -19.23 -11.16 -5.23
CA ARG A 19 -18.65 -10.63 -6.49
C ARG A 19 -17.18 -10.24 -6.35
N ARG A 20 -16.70 -10.05 -5.12
CA ARG A 20 -15.32 -9.70 -4.80
C ARG A 20 -14.82 -10.51 -3.62
N ARG A 21 -13.53 -10.82 -3.60
CA ARG A 21 -12.84 -11.41 -2.45
C ARG A 21 -11.96 -10.36 -1.79
N HIS A 22 -11.77 -10.51 -0.47
CA HIS A 22 -10.78 -9.73 0.26
C HIS A 22 -9.35 -10.10 -0.15
N SER A 23 -8.44 -9.12 -0.13
CA SER A 23 -7.00 -9.39 -0.18
C SER A 23 -6.54 -10.03 1.14
N ALA A 24 -5.36 -10.65 1.14
CA ALA A 24 -4.80 -11.27 2.34
C ALA A 24 -4.59 -10.24 3.48
N THR A 25 -4.12 -9.05 3.13
CA THR A 25 -3.95 -7.88 4.01
C THR A 25 -5.29 -7.33 4.50
N THR A 26 -6.34 -7.28 3.66
CA THR A 26 -7.70 -6.91 4.10
C THR A 26 -8.25 -7.91 5.12
N LEU A 27 -8.04 -9.21 4.90
CA LEU A 27 -8.41 -10.26 5.87
C LEU A 27 -7.62 -10.11 7.18
N ALA A 28 -6.33 -9.80 7.11
CA ALA A 28 -5.51 -9.54 8.29
C ALA A 28 -5.99 -8.30 9.06
N ALA A 29 -6.36 -7.22 8.35
CA ALA A 29 -6.93 -6.02 8.95
C ALA A 29 -8.26 -6.31 9.66
N LEU A 30 -9.17 -7.05 9.01
CA LEU A 30 -10.41 -7.54 9.62
C LEU A 30 -10.15 -8.36 10.89
N ALA A 31 -9.22 -9.32 10.82
CA ALA A 31 -8.88 -10.17 11.95
C ALA A 31 -8.25 -9.39 13.13
N SER A 32 -7.57 -8.27 12.84
CA SER A 32 -6.99 -7.41 13.88
C SER A 32 -8.02 -6.56 14.63
N GLY A 33 -9.24 -6.43 14.11
CA GLY A 33 -10.26 -5.51 14.64
C GLY A 33 -9.96 -4.03 14.42
N ALA A 34 -8.91 -3.68 13.64
CA ALA A 34 -8.61 -2.30 13.29
C ALA A 34 -9.74 -1.73 12.40
N PRO A 35 -10.19 -0.48 12.65
CA PRO A 35 -11.21 0.13 11.83
C PRO A 35 -10.68 0.35 10.41
N PHE A 36 -11.55 0.14 9.42
CA PHE A 36 -11.26 0.55 8.05
C PHE A 36 -11.45 2.04 7.88
N ARG A 37 -10.64 2.60 6.99
CA ARG A 37 -10.70 4.00 6.59
C ARG A 37 -11.70 4.16 5.46
N ASP A 38 -12.25 5.35 5.32
CA ASP A 38 -13.28 5.67 4.33
C ASP A 38 -12.93 6.93 3.53
N ALA A 39 -13.92 7.46 2.81
CA ALA A 39 -13.80 8.69 2.05
C ALA A 39 -13.50 9.91 2.94
N ASP A 40 -14.04 9.99 4.15
CA ASP A 40 -13.81 11.11 5.07
C ASP A 40 -12.37 11.10 5.59
N ASP A 41 -11.85 9.91 5.92
CA ASP A 41 -10.44 9.75 6.25
C ASP A 41 -9.53 10.08 5.08
N LEU A 42 -9.89 9.66 3.88
CA LEU A 42 -9.15 10.05 2.67
C LEU A 42 -9.16 11.57 2.49
N CYS A 43 -10.32 12.23 2.58
CA CYS A 43 -10.46 13.69 2.46
C CYS A 43 -9.68 14.44 3.54
N ALA A 44 -9.57 13.88 4.74
CA ALA A 44 -8.79 14.44 5.83
C ALA A 44 -7.28 14.12 5.79
N GLY A 45 -6.78 13.44 4.75
CA GLY A 45 -5.37 13.08 4.62
C GLY A 45 -4.93 12.00 5.63
N ARG A 46 -5.88 11.19 6.11
CA ARG A 46 -5.67 10.07 7.03
C ARG A 46 -5.77 8.71 6.35
N ALA A 47 -5.88 8.65 5.03
CA ALA A 47 -5.88 7.41 4.25
C ALA A 47 -5.16 7.62 2.91
N VAL A 48 -4.66 6.52 2.33
CA VAL A 48 -4.06 6.52 0.98
C VAL A 48 -4.64 5.37 0.16
N PRO A 49 -5.32 5.64 -0.97
CA PRO A 49 -5.95 4.61 -1.78
C PRO A 49 -4.92 3.78 -2.51
N TRP A 50 -5.31 2.58 -2.93
CA TRP A 50 -4.41 1.64 -3.60
C TRP A 50 -3.88 2.20 -4.93
N ASP A 51 -4.59 3.14 -5.55
CA ASP A 51 -4.19 3.84 -6.78
C ASP A 51 -3.35 5.11 -6.52
N VAL A 52 -2.97 5.31 -5.25
CA VAL A 52 -2.17 6.42 -4.70
C VAL A 52 -2.88 7.77 -4.75
N THR A 53 -3.39 8.20 -5.90
CA THR A 53 -3.93 9.55 -6.11
C THR A 53 -5.40 9.68 -5.71
N GLY A 54 -6.16 8.57 -5.72
CA GLY A 54 -7.60 8.56 -5.48
C GLY A 54 -8.44 8.78 -6.74
N ALA A 55 -7.83 8.79 -7.94
CA ALA A 55 -8.52 8.85 -9.23
C ALA A 55 -9.59 7.75 -9.37
N PHE A 56 -9.27 6.51 -8.98
CA PHE A 56 -10.22 5.39 -8.99
C PHE A 56 -11.25 5.49 -7.87
N PHE A 57 -10.85 6.02 -6.72
CA PHE A 57 -11.73 6.15 -5.55
C PHE A 57 -12.84 7.17 -5.80
N LYS A 58 -12.50 8.29 -6.46
CA LYS A 58 -13.42 9.34 -6.89
C LYS A 58 -14.57 8.84 -7.77
N ALA A 59 -14.36 7.78 -8.55
CA ALA A 59 -15.41 7.19 -9.38
C ALA A 59 -16.56 6.58 -8.57
N PHE A 60 -16.36 6.33 -7.27
CA PHE A 60 -17.35 5.77 -6.36
C PHE A 60 -17.76 6.73 -5.23
N GLU A 61 -17.00 7.80 -5.02
CA GLU A 61 -17.17 8.77 -3.92
C GLU A 61 -16.99 10.20 -4.47
N GLU A 62 -18.09 10.90 -4.74
CA GLU A 62 -18.08 12.19 -5.45
C GLU A 62 -17.28 13.29 -4.73
N ASN A 63 -17.22 13.22 -3.39
CA ASN A 63 -16.54 14.22 -2.56
C ASN A 63 -15.00 14.04 -2.52
N VAL A 64 -14.48 12.95 -3.10
CA VAL A 64 -13.04 12.68 -3.09
C VAL A 64 -12.33 13.49 -4.16
N VAL A 65 -11.39 14.32 -3.71
CA VAL A 65 -10.49 15.07 -4.58
C VAL A 65 -9.21 14.28 -4.78
N GLU A 66 -8.79 14.17 -6.05
CA GLU A 66 -7.51 13.54 -6.41
C GLU A 66 -6.35 14.36 -5.84
N ARG A 67 -5.34 13.65 -5.31
CA ARG A 67 -4.10 14.25 -4.81
C ARG A 67 -2.91 13.84 -5.65
N SER A 68 -1.86 14.66 -5.63
CA SER A 68 -0.58 14.22 -6.18
C SER A 68 -0.05 13.00 -5.41
N ALA A 69 0.73 12.17 -6.08
CA ALA A 69 1.38 11.03 -5.43
C ALA A 69 2.28 11.46 -4.28
N GLN A 70 2.96 12.61 -4.40
CA GLN A 70 3.79 13.18 -3.35
C GLN A 70 2.97 13.58 -2.10
N GLU A 71 1.83 14.25 -2.27
CA GLU A 71 0.95 14.57 -1.15
C GLU A 71 0.40 13.31 -0.48
N ALA A 72 0.04 12.29 -1.27
CA ALA A 72 -0.38 10.99 -0.75
C ALA A 72 0.74 10.32 0.07
N GLY A 73 1.98 10.41 -0.39
CA GLY A 73 3.16 9.91 0.33
C GLY A 73 3.34 10.60 1.68
N GLY A 74 3.22 11.93 1.70
CA GLY A 74 3.28 12.71 2.95
C GLY A 74 2.16 12.38 3.92
N ASN A 75 0.94 12.14 3.42
CA ASN A 75 -0.17 11.64 4.24
C ASN A 75 0.16 10.28 4.87
N LEU A 76 0.74 9.34 4.10
CA LEU A 76 1.11 8.02 4.61
C LEU A 76 2.21 8.10 5.67
N ALA A 77 3.22 8.96 5.48
CA ALA A 77 4.29 9.19 6.45
C ALA A 77 3.76 9.77 7.78
N ARG A 78 2.91 10.80 7.71
CA ARG A 78 2.24 11.36 8.90
C ARG A 78 1.37 10.33 9.60
N LEU A 79 0.65 9.51 8.83
CA LEU A 79 -0.15 8.43 9.38
C LEU A 79 0.71 7.38 10.10
N ALA A 80 1.86 7.03 9.52
CA ALA A 80 2.83 6.14 10.14
C ALA A 80 3.35 6.67 11.47
N GLY A 81 3.63 7.97 11.59
CA GLY A 81 4.03 8.61 12.85
C GLY A 81 2.98 8.53 13.97
N ALA A 82 1.70 8.41 13.62
CA ALA A 82 0.60 8.35 14.59
C ALA A 82 0.27 6.92 15.07
N HIS A 83 0.92 5.89 14.53
CA HIS A 83 0.58 4.49 14.83
C HIS A 83 1.82 3.62 15.02
N ARG A 84 1.74 2.66 15.95
CA ARG A 84 2.81 1.66 16.18
C ARG A 84 3.13 0.79 14.94
N LEU A 85 2.16 0.61 14.04
CA LEU A 85 2.32 -0.07 12.75
C LEU A 85 1.28 0.49 11.79
N THR A 86 1.73 0.86 10.60
CA THR A 86 0.87 1.25 9.48
C THR A 86 1.18 0.32 8.31
N LEU A 87 0.16 -0.39 7.83
CA LEU A 87 0.25 -1.23 6.64
C LEU A 87 -0.48 -0.52 5.50
N TRP A 88 0.13 -0.51 4.31
CA TRP A 88 -0.48 -0.02 3.08
C TRP A 88 -0.13 -0.98 1.95
N GLU A 89 -1.05 -1.17 1.02
CA GLU A 89 -0.83 -1.97 -0.18
C GLU A 89 -1.29 -1.26 -1.45
N THR A 90 -0.71 -1.64 -2.58
CA THR A 90 -1.17 -1.25 -3.92
C THR A 90 -1.23 -2.46 -4.83
N PHE A 91 -2.17 -2.41 -5.77
CA PHE A 91 -2.32 -3.39 -6.84
C PHE A 91 -1.91 -2.83 -8.20
N MET A 92 -1.46 -1.57 -8.27
CA MET A 92 -1.22 -0.88 -9.55
C MET A 92 -0.16 -1.60 -10.40
N THR A 93 0.96 -2.00 -9.78
CA THR A 93 2.07 -2.66 -10.49
C THR A 93 1.68 -4.03 -11.04
N ASP A 94 0.91 -4.81 -10.27
CA ASP A 94 0.37 -6.08 -10.73
C ASP A 94 -0.68 -5.88 -11.84
N LEU A 95 -1.64 -4.97 -11.64
CA LEU A 95 -2.66 -4.66 -12.65
C LEU A 95 -2.03 -4.18 -13.96
N ALA A 96 -0.99 -3.35 -13.89
CA ALA A 96 -0.23 -2.89 -15.05
C ALA A 96 0.51 -4.04 -15.74
N GLY A 97 1.15 -4.93 -14.97
CA GLY A 97 1.82 -6.12 -15.51
C GLY A 97 0.86 -7.09 -16.22
N HIS A 98 -0.37 -7.20 -15.72
CA HIS A 98 -1.44 -7.96 -16.38
C HIS A 98 -2.11 -7.24 -17.56
N GLY A 99 -1.76 -5.97 -17.83
CA GLY A 99 -2.43 -5.14 -18.84
C GLY A 99 -3.90 -4.86 -18.52
N ARG A 100 -4.25 -4.76 -17.23
CA ARG A 100 -5.63 -4.59 -16.74
C ARG A 100 -5.91 -3.16 -16.32
N ARG A 101 -7.19 -2.79 -16.33
CA ARG A 101 -7.71 -1.52 -15.79
C ARG A 101 -7.11 -0.25 -16.44
N GLY A 102 -6.50 -0.40 -17.63
CA GLY A 102 -5.95 0.71 -18.40
C GLY A 102 -4.62 1.26 -17.86
N TRP A 103 -3.98 0.57 -16.92
CA TRP A 103 -2.70 1.00 -16.36
C TRP A 103 -1.53 0.61 -17.24
N THR A 104 -0.67 1.57 -17.54
CA THR A 104 0.67 1.28 -18.08
C THR A 104 1.66 1.03 -16.94
N PRO A 105 2.71 0.20 -17.18
CA PRO A 105 3.84 0.08 -16.25
C PRO A 105 4.44 1.42 -15.85
N GLU A 106 4.58 2.34 -16.80
CA GLU A 106 5.16 3.66 -16.61
C GLU A 106 4.31 4.50 -15.65
N GLU A 107 2.99 4.56 -15.83
CA GLU A 107 2.09 5.30 -14.93
C GLU A 107 2.11 4.72 -13.50
N ALA A 108 2.08 3.39 -13.37
CA ALA A 108 2.13 2.73 -12.07
C ALA A 108 3.44 3.07 -11.33
N LEU A 109 4.57 3.01 -12.03
CA LEU A 109 5.88 3.33 -11.47
C LEU A 109 6.03 4.82 -11.15
N THR A 110 5.55 5.73 -12.01
CA THR A 110 5.57 7.18 -11.73
C THR A 110 4.76 7.53 -10.49
N ARG A 111 3.59 6.90 -10.28
CA ARG A 111 2.81 7.12 -9.06
C ARG A 111 3.48 6.55 -7.83
N LEU A 112 4.08 5.37 -7.93
CA LEU A 112 4.81 4.76 -6.80
C LEU A 112 6.06 5.59 -6.43
N ASP A 113 6.80 6.06 -7.42
CA ASP A 113 7.97 6.94 -7.23
C ASP A 113 7.58 8.24 -6.51
N GLY A 114 6.52 8.91 -6.99
CA GLY A 114 6.00 10.11 -6.33
C GLY A 114 5.51 9.85 -4.90
N LEU A 115 4.87 8.70 -4.65
CA LEU A 115 4.48 8.28 -3.30
C LEU A 115 5.71 8.14 -2.41
N VAL A 116 6.73 7.41 -2.86
CA VAL A 116 7.98 7.22 -2.11
C VAL A 116 8.66 8.56 -1.85
N ALA A 117 8.76 9.45 -2.84
CA ALA A 117 9.30 10.80 -2.64
C ALA A 117 8.56 11.58 -1.55
N GLY A 118 7.22 11.52 -1.54
CA GLY A 118 6.40 12.12 -0.50
C GLY A 118 6.59 11.51 0.87
N ILE A 119 6.73 10.18 0.95
CA ILE A 119 7.04 9.49 2.21
C ILE A 119 8.38 9.98 2.74
N LEU A 120 9.42 9.96 1.91
CA LEU A 120 10.78 10.33 2.32
C LEU A 120 10.89 11.78 2.80
N ALA A 121 10.11 12.70 2.21
CA ALA A 121 10.10 14.10 2.60
C ALA A 121 9.48 14.35 3.98
N GLU A 122 8.55 13.49 4.42
CA GLU A 122 7.72 13.70 5.61
C GLU A 122 7.88 12.57 6.65
N LEU A 123 8.79 11.62 6.42
CA LEU A 123 8.98 10.45 7.28
C LEU A 123 9.50 10.91 8.66
N PRO A 124 8.77 10.67 9.76
CA PRO A 124 9.26 11.06 11.08
C PRO A 124 10.50 10.25 11.47
N ASP A 125 11.47 10.88 12.14
CA ASP A 125 12.76 10.27 12.53
C ASP A 125 12.61 8.93 13.29
N GLY A 126 11.53 8.78 14.07
CA GLY A 126 11.24 7.58 14.85
C GLY A 126 10.58 6.43 14.07
N VAL A 127 10.27 6.63 12.78
CA VAL A 127 9.57 5.65 11.95
C VAL A 127 10.56 4.91 11.05
N THR A 128 10.38 3.59 10.94
CA THR A 128 11.08 2.78 9.94
C THR A 128 10.13 2.44 8.80
N LEU A 129 10.45 2.88 7.59
CA LEU A 129 9.79 2.48 6.36
C LEU A 129 10.30 1.11 5.93
N LEU A 130 9.38 0.23 5.57
CA LEU A 130 9.65 -1.03 4.88
C LEU A 130 8.85 -1.05 3.56
N LEU A 131 9.54 -1.21 2.43
CA LEU A 131 8.95 -1.33 1.10
C LEU A 131 9.39 -2.65 0.48
N THR A 132 8.43 -3.47 0.07
CA THR A 132 8.68 -4.74 -0.59
C THR A 132 7.52 -5.10 -1.53
N SER A 133 7.67 -6.20 -2.27
CA SER A 133 6.62 -6.78 -3.12
C SER A 133 6.35 -8.21 -2.67
N ASP A 134 5.14 -8.71 -2.89
CA ASP A 134 4.77 -10.10 -2.62
C ASP A 134 5.24 -11.07 -3.72
N HIS A 135 5.39 -10.56 -4.95
CA HIS A 135 5.96 -11.30 -6.08
C HIS A 135 6.51 -10.36 -7.18
N GLY A 136 7.16 -10.95 -8.19
CA GLY A 136 7.51 -10.29 -9.45
C GLY A 136 6.38 -10.37 -10.47
N ASN A 137 6.36 -9.43 -11.41
CA ASN A 137 5.46 -9.37 -12.58
C ASN A 137 6.01 -8.30 -13.55
N LEU A 138 5.95 -7.04 -13.13
CA LEU A 138 6.16 -5.85 -13.97
C LEU A 138 7.57 -5.75 -14.59
N GLU A 139 8.55 -6.41 -13.99
CA GLU A 139 9.93 -6.44 -14.46
C GLU A 139 10.12 -7.26 -15.74
N GLU A 140 9.22 -8.20 -16.04
CA GLU A 140 9.30 -9.08 -17.20
C GLU A 140 8.13 -8.87 -18.18
N ARG A 141 8.31 -7.95 -19.12
CA ARG A 141 7.25 -7.49 -20.03
C ARG A 141 6.87 -8.45 -21.16
N GLN A 142 7.49 -9.63 -21.22
CA GLN A 142 7.26 -10.60 -22.31
C GLN A 142 5.97 -11.40 -22.12
N HIS A 143 5.42 -11.40 -20.91
CA HIS A 143 4.17 -12.06 -20.57
C HIS A 143 3.44 -11.31 -19.45
N THR A 144 2.18 -11.66 -19.23
CA THR A 144 1.35 -11.09 -18.16
C THR A 144 1.34 -11.91 -16.88
N SER A 145 2.02 -13.06 -16.84
CA SER A 145 2.08 -13.93 -15.66
C SER A 145 3.00 -13.38 -14.57
N HIS A 146 2.81 -13.83 -13.33
CA HIS A 146 3.78 -13.57 -12.26
C HIS A 146 5.09 -14.31 -12.54
N THR A 147 6.19 -13.76 -12.06
CA THR A 147 7.52 -14.37 -12.17
C THR A 147 7.97 -14.96 -10.82
N ARG A 148 9.12 -15.64 -10.84
CA ARG A 148 9.86 -16.05 -9.64
C ARG A 148 11.07 -15.17 -9.37
N ASN A 149 11.14 -13.99 -10.00
CA ASN A 149 12.23 -13.05 -9.78
C ASN A 149 12.22 -12.57 -8.32
N PRO A 150 13.40 -12.33 -7.72
CA PRO A 150 13.47 -11.76 -6.39
C PRO A 150 12.85 -10.36 -6.37
N VAL A 151 12.19 -10.05 -5.26
CA VAL A 151 11.53 -8.76 -5.02
C VAL A 151 12.44 -7.86 -4.18
N PRO A 152 12.32 -6.53 -4.31
CA PRO A 152 13.09 -5.62 -3.45
C PRO A 152 12.64 -5.73 -2.00
N LEU A 153 13.58 -5.55 -1.07
CA LEU A 153 13.31 -5.25 0.33
C LEU A 153 14.10 -3.99 0.69
N VAL A 154 13.40 -2.87 0.78
CA VAL A 154 13.99 -1.58 1.14
C VAL A 154 13.55 -1.23 2.55
N ALA A 155 14.52 -0.99 3.43
CA ALA A 155 14.27 -0.53 4.78
C ALA A 155 15.00 0.81 5.02
N LEU A 156 14.32 1.78 5.62
CA LEU A 156 14.86 3.09 5.94
C LEU A 156 14.37 3.54 7.32
N GLY A 157 15.26 4.02 8.17
CA GLY A 157 14.95 4.51 9.51
C GLY A 157 15.66 3.74 10.63
N PRO A 158 15.32 3.99 11.91
CA PRO A 158 16.08 3.51 13.07
C PRO A 158 16.27 1.99 13.15
N ALA A 159 15.29 1.21 12.66
CA ALA A 159 15.33 -0.26 12.69
C ALA A 159 15.72 -0.89 11.34
N ALA A 160 16.18 -0.11 10.34
CA ALA A 160 16.46 -0.62 9.00
C ALA A 160 17.46 -1.79 9.00
N GLY A 161 18.50 -1.71 9.83
CA GLY A 161 19.52 -2.77 9.96
C GLY A 161 18.97 -4.13 10.40
N SER A 162 17.80 -4.16 11.06
CA SER A 162 17.15 -5.41 11.49
C SER A 162 16.55 -6.21 10.33
N PHE A 163 16.43 -5.63 9.14
CA PHE A 163 15.85 -6.31 7.97
C PHE A 163 16.90 -6.78 6.95
N ALA A 164 18.18 -6.47 7.17
CA ALA A 164 19.25 -6.69 6.20
C ALA A 164 19.53 -8.17 5.89
N ASP A 165 19.18 -9.08 6.81
CA ASP A 165 19.40 -10.53 6.67
C ASP A 165 18.21 -11.28 6.04
N LEU A 166 17.11 -10.58 5.76
CA LEU A 166 15.90 -11.22 5.25
C LEU A 166 16.03 -11.52 3.75
N THR A 167 15.65 -12.73 3.37
CA THR A 167 15.68 -13.24 1.99
C THR A 167 14.34 -13.81 1.53
N ARG A 168 13.37 -13.93 2.44
CA ARG A 168 12.04 -14.48 2.18
C ARG A 168 10.96 -13.63 2.84
N ILE A 169 9.82 -13.52 2.16
CA ILE A 169 8.69 -12.71 2.63
C ILE A 169 8.10 -13.18 3.97
N ASP A 170 8.14 -14.48 4.26
CA ASP A 170 7.62 -15.03 5.50
C ASP A 170 8.46 -14.66 6.74
N GLN A 171 9.68 -14.15 6.53
CA GLN A 171 10.53 -13.64 7.60
C GLN A 171 10.18 -12.19 8.02
N VAL A 172 9.48 -11.45 7.15
CA VAL A 172 9.12 -10.03 7.41
C VAL A 172 8.23 -9.91 8.64
N THR A 173 7.18 -10.73 8.74
CA THR A 173 6.21 -10.65 9.85
C THR A 173 6.86 -10.97 11.20
N PRO A 174 7.58 -12.10 11.39
CA PRO A 174 8.29 -12.37 12.64
C PRO A 174 9.27 -11.25 13.02
N ARG A 175 9.96 -10.64 12.04
CA ARG A 175 10.89 -9.54 12.33
C ARG A 175 10.17 -8.28 12.81
N ILE A 176 9.06 -7.91 12.18
CA ILE A 176 8.23 -6.78 12.62
C ILE A 176 7.72 -7.04 14.06
N LEU A 177 7.23 -8.24 14.35
CA LEU A 177 6.74 -8.58 15.70
C LEU A 177 7.85 -8.48 16.75
N ALA A 178 9.06 -8.96 16.45
CA ALA A 178 10.19 -8.86 17.37
C ALA A 178 10.58 -7.41 17.70
N LEU A 179 10.42 -6.48 16.74
CA LEU A 179 10.70 -5.05 16.96
C LEU A 179 9.59 -4.33 17.72
N LEU A 180 8.35 -4.77 17.54
CA LEU A 180 7.18 -4.10 18.10
C LEU A 180 6.81 -4.57 19.51
N GLY A 181 7.36 -5.70 19.96
CA GLY A 181 6.97 -6.39 21.20
C GLY A 181 5.55 -6.95 21.14
#